data_AF-A0A180EP39-F1
#
_entry.id   AF-A0A180EP39-F1
#
_cell.length_a   1.000
_cell.length_b   1.000
_cell.length_c   1.000
_cell.angle_alpha   90.00
_cell.angle_beta   90.00
_cell.angle_gamma   90.00
#
_symmetry.space_group_name_H-M   'P 1'
#
loop_
_entity.id
_entity.type
_entity.pdbx_description
1 polymer ?
#
loop_
_entity_poly.entity_id
_entity_poly.type
_entity_poly.pdbx_seq_one_letter_code
_entity_poly.pdbx_strand_id
1 'polypeptide(L)'
;MRYASYLLATLLPIFLCTCGSAPKMASPKKVETKMVAALEWQEANPIFSKDPTDWTNGAYYTGVARAYEATKNPIFLDAIEDMANRTNWETWNRPYHADDVAISYSYLVADEYRPGIMDKEPTADWIEKHLYEDNAWKSNTDPKPEKSILWWWCDALFMAPPVLVKWSNLKNDRQYLEDMHKYFVETYDLLYDQEEKLFARDTRFVWTGSPEDRKGGNGKKIFWSRGNGWVMGGLALMLEEMPRDWEHYGWYEDLFKEMSARLVEIQPADGMWRVSLLEPEAWDHGETSGTGFYTFALAWGVNNGVLDKAKYGPAVRKAWKALEEIQQADGKVTWVQNIGYDPKPASAESWQNFGTGAFLMAGSEVLKMK
;
A
#
# COMPACT_ATOMS: atom_id res chain seq x y z
N MET A 1 15.66 -75.63 -8.71
CA MET A 1 15.00 -74.45 -8.11
C MET A 1 15.57 -73.21 -8.78
N ARG A 2 14.75 -72.52 -9.58
CA ARG A 2 15.12 -71.25 -10.23
C ARG A 2 14.60 -70.12 -9.33
N TYR A 3 15.48 -69.28 -8.80
CA TYR A 3 15.10 -68.04 -8.13
C TYR A 3 14.94 -66.94 -9.18
N ALA A 4 13.73 -66.38 -9.28
CA ALA A 4 13.43 -65.21 -10.09
C ALA A 4 13.63 -63.95 -9.25
N SER A 5 14.50 -63.05 -9.70
CA SER A 5 14.69 -61.72 -9.11
C SER A 5 13.60 -60.78 -9.62
N TYR A 6 12.78 -60.26 -8.72
CA TYR A 6 11.83 -59.19 -9.02
C TYR A 6 12.53 -57.84 -8.86
N LEU A 7 12.70 -57.10 -9.97
CA LEU A 7 13.01 -55.67 -9.94
C LEU A 7 11.73 -54.90 -9.57
N LEU A 8 11.72 -54.24 -8.42
CA LEU A 8 10.74 -53.21 -8.07
C LEU A 8 11.13 -51.92 -8.81
N ALA A 9 10.35 -51.53 -9.83
CA ALA A 9 10.46 -50.21 -10.44
C ALA A 9 9.72 -49.20 -9.57
N THR A 10 10.45 -48.34 -8.86
CA THR A 10 9.92 -47.17 -8.16
C THR A 10 9.57 -46.10 -9.19
N LEU A 11 8.28 -45.92 -9.47
CA LEU A 11 7.76 -44.81 -10.26
C LEU A 11 7.84 -43.52 -9.42
N LEU A 12 8.85 -42.69 -9.70
CA LEU A 12 8.97 -41.34 -9.17
C LEU A 12 7.98 -40.42 -9.92
N PRO A 13 7.02 -39.77 -9.25
CA PRO A 13 6.13 -38.83 -9.93
C PRO A 13 6.91 -37.56 -10.28
N ILE A 14 7.20 -37.39 -11.57
CA ILE A 14 7.76 -36.15 -12.11
C ILE A 14 6.62 -35.12 -12.11
N PHE A 15 6.60 -34.24 -11.11
CA PHE A 15 5.82 -33.01 -11.18
C PHE A 15 6.43 -32.11 -12.27
N LEU A 16 5.84 -32.15 -13.47
CA LEU A 16 6.08 -31.16 -14.50
C LEU A 16 5.49 -29.83 -14.01
N CYS A 17 6.34 -29.01 -13.39
CA CYS A 17 6.04 -27.62 -13.12
C CYS A 17 5.92 -26.93 -14.48
N THR A 18 4.70 -26.73 -14.97
CA THR A 18 4.46 -25.94 -16.16
C THR A 18 4.81 -24.50 -15.82
N CYS A 19 6.02 -24.06 -16.19
CA CYS A 19 6.37 -22.64 -16.24
C CYS A 19 5.47 -21.97 -17.29
N GLY A 20 4.25 -21.59 -16.88
CA GLY A 20 3.42 -20.68 -17.66
C GLY A 20 4.23 -19.41 -17.87
N SER A 21 4.50 -19.06 -19.13
CA SER A 21 5.15 -17.80 -19.46
C SER A 21 4.34 -16.65 -18.87
N ALA A 22 4.97 -15.78 -18.09
CA ALA A 22 4.31 -14.60 -17.53
C ALA A 22 3.59 -13.80 -18.64
N PRO A 23 2.41 -13.23 -18.37
CA PRO A 23 1.66 -12.50 -19.38
C PRO A 23 2.48 -11.33 -19.93
N LYS A 24 2.30 -11.02 -21.22
CA LYS A 24 2.87 -9.82 -21.83
C LYS A 24 2.23 -8.58 -21.23
N MET A 25 3.01 -7.51 -21.09
CA MET A 25 2.51 -6.26 -20.53
C MET A 25 1.49 -5.58 -21.47
N ALA A 26 0.48 -4.94 -20.87
CA ALA A 26 -0.44 -4.08 -21.61
C ALA A 26 0.32 -2.88 -22.20
N SER A 27 -0.12 -2.37 -23.36
CA SER A 27 0.46 -1.14 -23.92
C SER A 27 0.22 0.06 -22.98
N PRO A 28 1.14 1.02 -22.84
CA PRO A 28 0.97 2.19 -21.96
C PRO A 28 -0.36 2.94 -22.17
N LYS A 29 -0.78 3.13 -23.44
CA LYS A 29 -2.07 3.76 -23.77
C LYS A 29 -3.29 3.02 -23.20
N LYS A 30 -3.24 1.68 -23.17
CA LYS A 30 -4.32 0.84 -22.61
C LYS A 30 -4.38 1.00 -21.09
N VAL A 31 -3.22 1.02 -20.44
CA VAL A 31 -3.11 1.25 -18.98
C VAL A 31 -3.68 2.62 -18.61
N GLU A 32 -3.28 3.67 -19.32
CA GLU A 32 -3.80 5.02 -19.08
C GLU A 32 -5.33 5.09 -19.29
N THR A 33 -5.85 4.48 -20.36
CA THR A 33 -7.30 4.43 -20.61
C THR A 33 -8.06 3.77 -19.44
N LYS A 34 -7.50 2.68 -18.91
CA LYS A 34 -8.06 1.97 -17.75
C LYS A 34 -8.03 2.83 -16.48
N MET A 35 -6.96 3.60 -16.28
CA MET A 35 -6.83 4.54 -15.16
C MET A 35 -7.81 5.71 -15.26
N VAL A 36 -7.98 6.30 -16.45
CA VAL A 36 -8.96 7.37 -16.67
C VAL A 36 -10.38 6.88 -16.39
N ALA A 37 -10.76 5.71 -16.88
CA ALA A 37 -12.08 5.13 -16.59
C ALA A 37 -12.29 4.88 -15.08
N ALA A 38 -11.25 4.46 -14.36
CA ALA A 38 -11.31 4.26 -12.91
C ALA A 38 -11.50 5.60 -12.15
N LEU A 39 -10.79 6.64 -12.57
CA LEU A 39 -10.96 8.00 -12.05
C LEU A 39 -12.38 8.50 -12.30
N GLU A 40 -12.85 8.49 -13.55
CA GLU A 40 -14.17 9.00 -13.94
C GLU A 40 -15.29 8.31 -13.16
N TRP A 41 -15.20 6.98 -13.01
CA TRP A 41 -16.17 6.23 -12.23
C TRP A 41 -16.16 6.65 -10.75
N GLN A 42 -14.97 6.81 -10.17
CA GLN A 42 -14.85 7.15 -8.75
C GLN A 42 -15.25 8.60 -8.44
N GLU A 43 -14.94 9.55 -9.32
CA GLU A 43 -15.40 10.94 -9.23
C GLU A 43 -16.92 11.05 -9.35
N ALA A 44 -17.55 10.18 -10.16
CA ALA A 44 -19.01 10.09 -10.25
C ALA A 44 -19.67 9.42 -9.03
N ASN A 45 -18.89 8.74 -8.18
CA ASN A 45 -19.37 7.99 -7.01
C ASN A 45 -18.57 8.36 -5.74
N PRO A 46 -18.63 9.63 -5.29
CA PRO A 46 -17.85 10.08 -4.14
C PRO A 46 -18.25 9.34 -2.86
N ILE A 47 -17.27 8.99 -2.04
CA ILE A 47 -17.45 8.31 -0.76
C ILE A 47 -16.38 8.78 0.23
N PHE A 48 -16.71 8.71 1.51
CA PHE A 48 -15.78 8.90 2.62
C PHE A 48 -16.24 8.06 3.81
N SER A 49 -15.34 7.78 4.75
CA SER A 49 -15.71 7.13 6.01
C SER A 49 -16.42 8.11 6.94
N LYS A 50 -15.89 9.33 7.01
CA LYS A 50 -16.25 10.30 8.04
C LYS A 50 -16.23 11.73 7.53
N ASP A 51 -15.28 12.08 6.68
CA ASP A 51 -15.12 13.42 6.12
C ASP A 51 -14.47 13.34 4.73
N PRO A 52 -14.78 14.24 3.77
CA PRO A 52 -14.07 14.30 2.49
C PRO A 52 -12.54 14.42 2.60
N THR A 53 -12.01 14.95 3.70
CA THR A 53 -10.58 15.07 3.98
C THR A 53 -9.98 13.86 4.72
N ASP A 54 -10.76 12.80 4.95
CA ASP A 54 -10.29 11.61 5.67
C ASP A 54 -9.31 10.75 4.85
N TRP A 55 -8.67 9.78 5.52
CA TRP A 55 -7.68 8.89 4.92
C TRP A 55 -8.18 8.11 3.70
N THR A 56 -9.49 7.86 3.58
CA THR A 56 -10.02 7.10 2.44
C THR A 56 -9.85 7.91 1.16
N ASN A 57 -10.12 9.22 1.23
CA ASN A 57 -9.86 10.16 0.15
C ASN A 57 -8.37 10.47 0.05
N GLY A 58 -7.64 10.56 1.16
CA GLY A 58 -6.19 10.76 1.11
C GLY A 58 -5.46 9.67 0.33
N ALA A 59 -5.80 8.40 0.56
CA ALA A 59 -5.27 7.28 -0.22
C ALA A 59 -5.75 7.29 -1.68
N TYR A 60 -7.00 7.66 -1.93
CA TYR A 60 -7.53 7.80 -3.29
C TYR A 60 -6.77 8.87 -4.09
N TYR A 61 -6.72 10.10 -3.59
CA TYR A 61 -6.06 11.21 -4.28
C TYR A 61 -4.53 11.08 -4.31
N THR A 62 -3.92 10.30 -3.42
CA THR A 62 -2.52 9.86 -3.60
C THR A 62 -2.35 9.03 -4.88
N GLY A 63 -3.29 8.12 -5.16
CA GLY A 63 -3.30 7.38 -6.42
C GLY A 63 -3.55 8.26 -7.64
N VAL A 64 -4.45 9.23 -7.53
CA VAL A 64 -4.69 10.26 -8.56
C VAL A 64 -3.41 11.08 -8.82
N ALA A 65 -2.70 11.48 -7.76
CA ALA A 65 -1.44 12.19 -7.86
C ALA A 65 -0.38 11.37 -8.60
N ARG A 66 -0.15 10.10 -8.22
CA ARG A 66 0.79 9.22 -8.93
C ARG A 66 0.38 8.99 -10.40
N ALA A 67 -0.93 8.89 -10.68
CA ALA A 67 -1.45 8.81 -12.04
C ALA A 67 -1.13 10.05 -12.87
N TYR A 68 -1.32 11.24 -12.32
CA TYR A 68 -0.92 12.49 -12.95
C TYR A 68 0.58 12.52 -13.22
N GLU A 69 1.40 12.17 -12.23
CA GLU A 69 2.86 12.23 -12.35
C GLU A 69 3.38 11.33 -13.48
N ALA A 70 2.77 10.17 -13.67
CA ALA A 70 3.17 9.20 -14.67
C ALA A 70 2.63 9.48 -16.09
N THR A 71 1.46 10.12 -16.21
CA THR A 71 0.78 10.35 -17.50
C THR A 71 0.85 11.79 -18.00
N LYS A 72 0.98 12.75 -17.08
CA LYS A 72 0.78 14.20 -17.30
C LYS A 72 -0.59 14.54 -17.89
N ASN A 73 -1.57 13.65 -17.73
CA ASN A 73 -2.93 13.88 -18.20
C ASN A 73 -3.66 14.82 -17.22
N PRO A 74 -4.12 16.01 -17.67
CA PRO A 74 -4.63 17.05 -16.78
C PRO A 74 -5.86 16.63 -15.96
N ILE A 75 -6.65 15.66 -16.44
CA ILE A 75 -7.85 15.18 -15.72
C ILE A 75 -7.56 14.74 -14.29
N PHE A 76 -6.37 14.17 -14.04
CA PHE A 76 -5.96 13.73 -12.71
C PHE A 76 -5.60 14.93 -11.81
N LEU A 77 -4.85 15.91 -12.32
CA LEU A 77 -4.49 17.09 -11.54
C LEU A 77 -5.72 17.97 -11.26
N ASP A 78 -6.59 18.14 -12.26
CA ASP A 78 -7.82 18.91 -12.12
C ASP A 78 -8.75 18.27 -11.05
N ALA A 79 -8.82 16.93 -10.97
CA ALA A 79 -9.56 16.25 -9.89
C ALA A 79 -8.98 16.54 -8.48
N ILE A 80 -7.66 16.61 -8.34
CA ILE A 80 -7.01 16.98 -7.07
C ILE A 80 -7.34 18.42 -6.70
N GLU A 81 -7.24 19.34 -7.66
CA GLU A 81 -7.54 20.77 -7.44
C GLU A 81 -9.01 21.00 -7.10
N ASP A 82 -9.93 20.33 -7.80
CA ASP A 82 -11.36 20.38 -7.50
C ASP A 82 -11.63 19.91 -6.06
N MET A 83 -11.00 18.82 -5.64
CA MET A 83 -11.10 18.34 -4.26
C MET A 83 -10.54 19.35 -3.26
N ALA A 84 -9.31 19.81 -3.47
CA ALA A 84 -8.63 20.72 -2.57
C ALA A 84 -9.38 22.06 -2.43
N ASN A 85 -9.94 22.60 -3.51
CA ASN A 85 -10.74 23.81 -3.48
C ASN A 85 -12.06 23.60 -2.72
N ARG A 86 -12.72 22.45 -2.88
CA ARG A 86 -13.97 22.15 -2.14
C ARG A 86 -13.75 22.03 -0.64
N THR A 87 -12.57 21.63 -0.20
CA THR A 87 -12.20 21.47 1.22
C THR A 87 -11.31 22.57 1.75
N ASN A 88 -11.04 23.62 0.96
CA ASN A 88 -10.15 24.72 1.32
C ASN A 88 -8.75 24.26 1.78
N TRP A 89 -8.19 23.23 1.13
CA TRP A 89 -6.85 22.69 1.43
C TRP A 89 -6.69 22.13 2.86
N GLU A 90 -7.80 21.91 3.56
CA GLU A 90 -7.81 21.43 4.94
C GLU A 90 -7.35 19.97 5.03
N THR A 91 -6.64 19.67 6.12
CA THR A 91 -6.53 18.31 6.66
C THR A 91 -7.85 17.97 7.36
N TRP A 92 -8.01 16.72 7.81
CA TRP A 92 -9.06 16.48 8.80
C TRP A 92 -8.62 16.97 10.20
N ASN A 93 -9.38 16.68 11.26
CA ASN A 93 -9.39 17.52 12.47
C ASN A 93 -8.75 16.89 13.72
N ARG A 94 -8.13 15.71 13.64
CA ARG A 94 -7.44 15.05 14.76
C ARG A 94 -5.93 15.09 14.53
N PRO A 95 -5.22 16.13 15.01
CA PRO A 95 -3.78 16.29 14.75
C PRO A 95 -2.92 15.15 15.33
N TYR A 96 -3.40 14.39 16.30
CA TYR A 96 -2.70 13.20 16.81
C TYR A 96 -2.87 11.95 15.93
N HIS A 97 -3.74 11.97 14.91
CA HIS A 97 -4.19 10.78 14.17
C HIS A 97 -3.68 10.77 12.73
N ALA A 98 -2.72 9.90 12.40
CA ALA A 98 -2.04 9.86 11.08
C ALA A 98 -3.00 9.85 9.87
N ASP A 99 -4.15 9.17 9.96
CA ASP A 99 -5.20 9.20 8.92
C ASP A 99 -5.57 10.61 8.43
N ASP A 100 -5.55 11.61 9.31
CA ASP A 100 -6.14 12.93 9.06
C ASP A 100 -5.24 13.83 8.20
N VAL A 101 -3.98 13.43 7.95
CA VAL A 101 -3.04 14.16 7.07
C VAL A 101 -2.88 13.52 5.69
N ALA A 102 -3.39 12.30 5.47
CA ALA A 102 -3.12 11.55 4.24
C ALA A 102 -3.52 12.32 2.97
N ILE A 103 -4.54 13.17 3.03
CA ILE A 103 -4.99 14.01 1.91
C ILE A 103 -3.94 15.04 1.48
N SER A 104 -3.12 15.52 2.41
CA SER A 104 -2.05 16.50 2.14
C SER A 104 -1.00 15.98 1.16
N TYR A 105 -0.83 14.67 0.99
CA TYR A 105 0.06 14.14 -0.06
C TYR A 105 -0.33 14.70 -1.43
N SER A 106 -1.62 14.65 -1.75
CA SER A 106 -2.13 15.13 -3.04
C SER A 106 -2.03 16.65 -3.18
N TYR A 107 -2.24 17.40 -2.09
CA TYR A 107 -2.09 18.86 -2.08
C TYR A 107 -0.64 19.28 -2.34
N LEU A 108 0.31 18.61 -1.69
CA LEU A 108 1.73 18.86 -1.88
C LEU A 108 2.17 18.56 -3.32
N VAL A 109 1.70 17.45 -3.90
CA VAL A 109 1.94 17.16 -5.33
C VAL A 109 1.33 18.23 -6.22
N ALA A 110 0.09 18.66 -5.96
CA ALA A 110 -0.54 19.71 -6.77
C ALA A 110 0.29 21.01 -6.75
N ASP A 111 0.79 21.41 -5.58
CA ASP A 111 1.65 22.59 -5.42
C ASP A 111 3.03 22.43 -6.10
N GLU A 112 3.62 21.23 -6.09
CA GLU A 112 4.87 20.95 -6.81
C GLU A 112 4.73 21.21 -8.32
N TYR A 113 3.57 20.91 -8.90
CA TYR A 113 3.30 21.09 -10.33
C TYR A 113 2.67 22.44 -10.69
N ARG A 114 2.01 23.11 -9.74
CA ARG A 114 1.50 24.48 -9.87
C ARG A 114 1.90 25.28 -8.62
N PRO A 115 3.13 25.79 -8.55
CA PRO A 115 3.63 26.45 -7.35
C PRO A 115 2.74 27.61 -6.88
N GLY A 116 2.33 27.57 -5.62
CA GLY A 116 1.56 28.61 -4.96
C GLY A 116 0.04 28.43 -5.01
N ILE A 117 -0.47 27.31 -5.52
CA ILE A 117 -1.92 27.03 -5.49
C ILE A 117 -2.38 26.53 -4.12
N MET A 118 -1.52 25.84 -3.38
CA MET A 118 -1.87 25.25 -2.10
C MET A 118 -1.78 26.28 -0.98
N ASP A 119 -2.86 26.40 -0.20
CA ASP A 119 -2.77 26.91 1.17
C ASP A 119 -2.09 25.86 2.06
N LYS A 120 -0.92 26.23 2.57
CA LYS A 120 -0.03 25.33 3.33
C LYS A 120 -0.29 25.38 4.83
N GLU A 121 -1.04 26.37 5.32
CA GLU A 121 -1.26 26.56 6.75
C GLU A 121 -1.91 25.33 7.42
N PRO A 122 -2.98 24.72 6.86
CA PRO A 122 -3.61 23.56 7.50
C PRO A 122 -2.68 22.35 7.64
N THR A 123 -1.92 22.05 6.58
CA THR A 123 -0.94 20.94 6.61
C THR A 123 0.21 21.25 7.57
N ALA A 124 0.70 22.49 7.60
CA ALA A 124 1.73 22.92 8.54
C ALA A 124 1.27 22.77 9.99
N ASP A 125 0.11 23.33 10.34
CA ASP A 125 -0.46 23.29 11.68
C ASP A 125 -0.68 21.85 12.15
N TRP A 126 -1.22 20.99 11.28
CA TRP A 126 -1.37 19.57 11.59
C TRP A 126 -0.02 18.91 11.87
N ILE A 127 1.00 19.12 11.03
CA ILE A 127 2.32 18.48 11.18
C ILE A 127 3.00 18.92 12.48
N GLU A 128 2.97 20.22 12.77
CA GLU A 128 3.56 20.76 14.00
C GLU A 128 2.92 20.16 15.25
N LYS A 129 1.59 20.09 15.30
CA LYS A 129 0.87 19.43 16.40
C LYS A 129 1.15 17.92 16.44
N HIS A 130 1.15 17.27 15.29
CA HIS A 130 1.35 15.82 15.20
C HIS A 130 2.72 15.39 15.71
N LEU A 131 3.78 16.13 15.38
CA LEU A 131 5.14 15.78 15.76
C LEU A 131 5.52 16.31 17.15
N TYR A 132 5.08 17.50 17.52
CA TYR A 132 5.65 18.20 18.68
C TYR A 132 4.72 18.37 19.88
N GLU A 133 3.40 18.28 19.69
CA GLU A 133 2.48 18.28 20.85
C GLU A 133 2.33 16.88 21.44
N ASP A 134 2.26 16.80 22.77
CA ASP A 134 1.98 15.57 23.49
C ASP A 134 0.50 15.16 23.31
N ASN A 135 0.24 13.86 23.35
CA ASN A 135 -1.11 13.31 23.29
C ASN A 135 -1.16 11.94 23.97
N ALA A 136 -2.38 11.42 24.18
CA ALA A 136 -2.59 10.18 24.91
C ALA A 136 -1.86 8.96 24.32
N TRP A 137 -1.57 8.95 23.01
CA TRP A 137 -0.86 7.84 22.34
C TRP A 137 0.65 7.94 22.55
N LYS A 138 1.24 9.12 22.35
CA LYS A 138 2.67 9.36 22.63
C LYS A 138 3.02 9.10 24.10
N SER A 139 2.13 9.52 24.99
CA SER A 139 2.29 9.33 26.43
C SER A 139 1.84 7.97 26.95
N ASN A 140 1.36 7.06 26.08
CA ASN A 140 0.86 5.73 26.45
C ASN A 140 -0.16 5.77 27.62
N THR A 141 -1.12 6.70 27.53
CA THR A 141 -2.19 6.91 28.52
C THR A 141 -3.59 6.67 27.96
N ASP A 142 -3.71 6.26 26.68
CA ASP A 142 -4.99 5.87 26.10
C ASP A 142 -5.52 4.61 26.82
N PRO A 143 -6.82 4.54 27.17
CA PRO A 143 -7.40 3.39 27.84
C PRO A 143 -7.35 2.10 27.00
N LYS A 144 -7.12 2.20 25.69
CA LYS A 144 -6.93 1.04 24.81
C LYS A 144 -5.45 0.66 24.75
N PRO A 145 -5.06 -0.52 25.26
CA PRO A 145 -3.66 -0.90 25.39
C PRO A 145 -2.94 -1.04 24.04
N GLU A 146 -3.68 -1.26 22.95
CA GLU A 146 -3.08 -1.29 21.61
C GLU A 146 -2.59 0.07 21.12
N LYS A 147 -2.98 1.18 21.77
CA LYS A 147 -2.66 2.56 21.33
C LYS A 147 -1.52 3.18 22.14
N SER A 148 -0.41 2.46 22.21
CA SER A 148 0.73 2.77 23.09
C SER A 148 1.84 3.63 22.48
N ILE A 149 1.77 3.90 21.18
CA ILE A 149 2.68 4.77 20.42
C ILE A 149 1.89 5.60 19.41
N LEU A 150 2.49 6.66 18.83
CA LEU A 150 1.79 7.55 17.90
C LEU A 150 1.22 6.81 16.68
N TRP A 151 2.03 5.96 16.07
CA TRP A 151 1.66 5.13 14.92
C TRP A 151 1.53 3.66 15.36
N TRP A 152 0.55 3.40 16.20
CA TRP A 152 0.33 2.09 16.83
C TRP A 152 -0.27 1.01 15.90
N TRP A 153 -0.56 1.36 14.64
CA TRP A 153 -1.08 0.44 13.63
C TRP A 153 -0.32 0.62 12.31
N CYS A 154 -0.10 -0.47 11.58
CA CYS A 154 0.78 -0.45 10.39
C CYS A 154 0.27 0.45 9.27
N ASP A 155 -1.05 0.66 9.17
CA ASP A 155 -1.65 1.47 8.11
C ASP A 155 -1.16 2.94 8.18
N ALA A 156 -0.84 3.43 9.38
CA ALA A 156 -0.30 4.78 9.60
C ALA A 156 0.97 5.06 8.79
N LEU A 157 1.72 4.01 8.45
CA LEU A 157 2.98 4.10 7.70
C LEU A 157 2.79 4.49 6.22
N PHE A 158 1.55 4.46 5.72
CA PHE A 158 1.17 5.09 4.45
C PHE A 158 0.68 6.52 4.63
N MET A 159 -0.03 6.79 5.73
CA MET A 159 -0.82 8.01 5.89
C MET A 159 0.05 9.24 6.15
N ALA A 160 0.99 9.15 7.09
CA ALA A 160 1.81 10.28 7.53
C ALA A 160 3.23 10.32 6.92
N PRO A 161 4.00 9.22 6.90
CA PRO A 161 5.40 9.29 6.48
C PRO A 161 5.65 9.87 5.07
N PRO A 162 4.90 9.48 4.01
CA PRO A 162 5.08 10.09 2.69
C PRO A 162 4.81 11.60 2.66
N VAL A 163 3.85 12.08 3.46
CA VAL A 163 3.56 13.52 3.63
C VAL A 163 4.73 14.21 4.32
N LEU A 164 5.29 13.63 5.37
CA LEU A 164 6.43 14.19 6.11
C LEU A 164 7.69 14.26 5.24
N VAL A 165 7.94 13.29 4.36
CA VAL A 165 9.03 13.35 3.38
C VAL A 165 8.85 14.53 2.42
N LYS A 166 7.66 14.68 1.80
CA LYS A 166 7.37 15.81 0.91
C LYS A 166 7.45 17.15 1.65
N TRP A 167 6.95 17.21 2.88
CA TRP A 167 7.02 18.41 3.71
C TRP A 167 8.46 18.79 4.05
N SER A 168 9.30 17.81 4.43
CA SER A 168 10.73 18.03 4.68
C SER A 168 11.43 18.63 3.46
N ASN A 169 11.18 18.06 2.27
CA ASN A 169 11.73 18.55 1.00
C ASN A 169 11.26 19.98 0.70
N LEU A 170 9.97 20.26 0.86
CA LEU A 170 9.38 21.59 0.65
C LEU A 170 9.99 22.65 1.59
N LYS A 171 10.21 22.30 2.85
CA LYS A 171 10.79 23.19 3.87
C LYS A 171 12.31 23.26 3.81
N ASN A 172 12.95 22.33 3.08
CA ASN A 172 14.38 22.08 3.10
C ASN A 172 14.90 21.91 4.55
N ASP A 173 14.18 21.12 5.34
CA ASP A 173 14.47 20.88 6.75
C ASP A 173 14.43 19.38 7.06
N ARG A 174 15.61 18.79 7.32
CA ARG A 174 15.78 17.36 7.59
C ARG A 174 15.23 16.95 8.96
N GLN A 175 14.96 17.89 9.87
CA GLN A 175 14.42 17.56 11.20
C GLN A 175 13.11 16.76 11.10
N TYR A 176 12.24 17.10 10.14
CA TYR A 176 11.00 16.36 9.88
C TYR A 176 11.25 14.89 9.48
N LEU A 177 12.38 14.57 8.81
CA LEU A 177 12.77 13.18 8.51
C LEU A 177 13.26 12.45 9.76
N GLU A 178 14.01 13.12 10.63
CA GLU A 178 14.48 12.56 11.90
C GLU A 178 13.30 12.21 12.82
N ASP A 179 12.33 13.13 12.94
CA ASP A 179 11.12 12.91 13.74
C ASP A 179 10.23 11.82 13.14
N MET A 180 10.08 11.79 11.82
CA MET A 180 9.42 10.69 11.12
C MET A 180 10.14 9.36 11.37
N HIS A 181 11.47 9.32 11.32
CA HIS A 181 12.25 8.10 11.53
C HIS A 181 12.00 7.50 12.91
N LYS A 182 12.05 8.33 13.95
CA LYS A 182 11.73 7.93 15.31
C LYS A 182 10.38 7.21 15.41
N TYR A 183 9.30 7.84 14.93
CA TYR A 183 7.97 7.25 15.02
C TYR A 183 7.79 6.02 14.12
N PHE A 184 8.49 5.97 12.98
CA PHE A 184 8.48 4.79 12.11
C PHE A 184 9.14 3.59 12.79
N VAL A 185 10.30 3.79 13.43
CA VAL A 185 11.03 2.74 14.13
C VAL A 185 10.22 2.21 15.33
N GLU A 186 9.51 3.09 16.07
CA GLU A 186 8.58 2.65 17.11
C GLU A 186 7.53 1.67 16.57
N THR A 187 6.93 1.95 15.41
CA THR A 187 5.97 1.05 14.76
C THR A 187 6.64 -0.24 14.26
N TYR A 188 7.82 -0.13 13.67
CA TYR A 188 8.58 -1.28 13.18
C TYR A 188 8.92 -2.25 14.32
N ASP A 189 9.48 -1.75 15.42
CA ASP A 189 9.85 -2.57 16.58
C ASP A 189 8.62 -3.23 17.22
N LEU A 190 7.46 -2.55 17.18
CA LEU A 190 6.23 -3.06 17.76
C LEU A 190 5.52 -4.11 16.88
N LEU A 191 5.54 -3.94 15.55
CA LEU A 191 4.62 -4.64 14.65
C LEU A 191 5.28 -5.46 13.54
N TYR A 192 6.54 -5.22 13.20
CA TYR A 192 7.22 -5.98 12.15
C TYR A 192 7.66 -7.34 12.65
N ASP A 193 7.18 -8.39 11.99
CA ASP A 193 7.56 -9.76 12.29
C ASP A 193 8.84 -10.13 11.53
N GLN A 194 9.95 -10.27 12.27
CA GLN A 194 11.27 -10.58 11.70
C GLN A 194 11.34 -11.94 11.01
N GLU A 195 10.50 -12.90 11.40
CA GLU A 195 10.48 -14.24 10.81
C GLU A 195 9.64 -14.24 9.54
N GLU A 196 8.47 -13.61 9.61
CA GLU A 196 7.48 -13.62 8.53
C GLU A 196 7.70 -12.52 7.51
N LYS A 197 8.53 -11.52 7.83
CA LYS A 197 8.86 -10.36 6.98
C LYS A 197 7.62 -9.57 6.56
N LEU A 198 6.67 -9.43 7.50
CA LEU A 198 5.38 -8.79 7.34
C LEU A 198 5.02 -8.03 8.61
N PHE A 199 4.18 -7.01 8.48
CA PHE A 199 3.65 -6.23 9.60
C PHE A 199 2.34 -6.82 10.12
N ALA A 200 2.28 -7.08 11.43
CA ALA A 200 1.03 -7.22 12.14
C ALA A 200 0.26 -5.89 12.07
N ARG A 201 -1.08 -5.94 12.00
CA ARG A 201 -1.87 -4.72 11.84
C ARG A 201 -1.75 -3.79 13.05
N ASP A 202 -1.79 -4.38 14.23
CA ASP A 202 -1.58 -3.76 15.55
C ASP A 202 -1.25 -4.87 16.56
N THR A 203 -1.00 -4.51 17.82
CA THR A 203 -0.55 -5.46 18.86
C THR A 203 -1.52 -6.60 19.13
N ARG A 204 -2.80 -6.50 18.73
CA ARG A 204 -3.78 -7.59 18.89
C ARG A 204 -3.49 -8.79 17.98
N PHE A 205 -2.66 -8.59 16.95
CA PHE A 205 -2.25 -9.62 15.99
C PHE A 205 -0.80 -10.08 16.18
N VAL A 206 -0.09 -9.51 17.17
CA VAL A 206 1.25 -9.96 17.56
C VAL A 206 1.10 -11.16 18.50
N TRP A 207 1.81 -12.25 18.21
CA TRP A 207 1.82 -13.42 19.06
C TRP A 207 2.73 -13.22 20.27
N THR A 208 2.23 -13.58 21.45
CA THR A 208 2.96 -13.52 22.72
C THR A 208 3.40 -14.92 23.20
N GLY A 209 2.97 -15.97 22.50
CA GLY A 209 3.09 -17.37 22.92
C GLY A 209 1.93 -17.84 23.79
N SER A 210 0.92 -16.99 23.98
CA SER A 210 -0.29 -17.28 24.75
C SER A 210 -1.25 -18.19 23.96
N PRO A 211 -2.02 -19.07 24.63
CA PRO A 211 -3.12 -19.81 24.00
C PRO A 211 -4.20 -18.92 23.38
N GLU A 212 -4.33 -17.68 23.86
CA GLU A 212 -5.30 -16.68 23.43
C GLU A 212 -4.83 -15.84 22.21
N ASP A 213 -3.58 -16.04 21.74
CA ASP A 213 -3.06 -15.38 20.55
C ASP A 213 -3.97 -15.62 19.34
N ARG A 214 -4.27 -14.56 18.57
CA ARG A 214 -5.16 -14.65 17.40
C ARG A 214 -4.50 -15.42 16.26
N LYS A 215 -5.19 -16.42 15.72
CA LYS A 215 -4.67 -17.27 14.62
C LYS A 215 -5.67 -17.33 13.47
N GLY A 216 -5.16 -17.51 12.25
CA GLY A 216 -5.97 -17.89 11.10
C GLY A 216 -6.61 -19.26 11.31
N GLY A 217 -7.57 -19.63 10.46
CA GLY A 217 -8.24 -20.94 10.54
C GLY A 217 -7.27 -22.11 10.36
N ASN A 218 -6.19 -21.90 9.61
CA ASN A 218 -5.07 -22.83 9.43
C ASN A 218 -4.03 -22.81 10.57
N GLY A 219 -4.27 -22.05 11.64
CA GLY A 219 -3.42 -21.97 12.83
C GLY A 219 -2.19 -21.06 12.69
N LYS A 220 -1.99 -20.36 11.57
CA LYS A 220 -0.87 -19.42 11.36
C LYS A 220 -1.15 -18.03 11.92
N LYS A 221 -0.09 -17.20 11.98
CA LYS A 221 -0.18 -15.75 12.27
C LYS A 221 -1.09 -15.06 11.23
N ILE A 222 -1.78 -14.01 11.66
CA ILE A 222 -2.67 -13.23 10.79
C ILE A 222 -1.92 -12.01 10.27
N PHE A 223 -1.61 -12.01 8.97
CA PHE A 223 -1.12 -10.83 8.27
C PHE A 223 -2.16 -10.38 7.25
N TRP A 224 -2.71 -9.19 7.50
CA TRP A 224 -3.71 -8.59 6.63
C TRP A 224 -3.05 -8.01 5.39
N SER A 225 -3.59 -8.35 4.21
CA SER A 225 -2.99 -7.93 2.95
C SER A 225 -3.00 -6.42 2.79
N ARG A 226 -4.17 -5.75 2.85
CA ARG A 226 -4.17 -4.29 2.70
C ARG A 226 -3.32 -3.58 3.77
N GLY A 227 -3.23 -4.10 5.00
CA GLY A 227 -2.34 -3.58 6.05
C GLY A 227 -0.88 -3.54 5.61
N ASN A 228 -0.38 -4.65 5.07
CA ASN A 228 0.96 -4.71 4.50
C ASN A 228 1.08 -3.93 3.18
N GLY A 229 -0.02 -3.79 2.44
CA GLY A 229 -0.11 -2.95 1.25
C GLY A 229 0.15 -1.48 1.58
N TRP A 230 -0.42 -0.98 2.68
CA TRP A 230 -0.13 0.37 3.17
C TRP A 230 1.35 0.58 3.42
N VAL A 231 2.00 -0.32 4.16
CA VAL A 231 3.43 -0.21 4.44
C VAL A 231 4.26 -0.23 3.15
N MET A 232 3.99 -1.16 2.23
CA MET A 232 4.71 -1.25 0.96
C MET A 232 4.51 -0.03 0.06
N GLY A 233 3.28 0.46 -0.03
CA GLY A 233 2.97 1.68 -0.77
C GLY A 233 3.67 2.89 -0.15
N GLY A 234 3.62 3.03 1.17
CA GLY A 234 4.29 4.10 1.91
C GLY A 234 5.79 4.10 1.69
N LEU A 235 6.44 2.94 1.83
CA LEU A 235 7.88 2.78 1.57
C LEU A 235 8.28 3.18 0.15
N ALA A 236 7.51 2.77 -0.87
CA ALA A 236 7.79 3.16 -2.25
C ALA A 236 7.63 4.67 -2.48
N LEU A 237 6.59 5.30 -1.91
CA LEU A 237 6.39 6.75 -1.97
C LEU A 237 7.52 7.51 -1.25
N MET A 238 7.96 7.02 -0.10
CA MET A 238 9.06 7.62 0.67
C MET A 238 10.39 7.50 -0.08
N LEU A 239 10.76 6.30 -0.54
CA LEU A 239 12.04 6.06 -1.19
C LEU A 239 12.21 6.77 -2.55
N GLU A 240 11.10 7.17 -3.19
CA GLU A 240 11.10 8.03 -4.39
C GLU A 240 11.67 9.42 -4.09
N GLU A 241 11.35 9.97 -2.91
CA GLU A 241 11.55 11.39 -2.58
C GLU A 241 12.62 11.62 -1.49
N MET A 242 12.98 10.58 -0.73
CA MET A 242 13.99 10.67 0.33
C MET A 242 15.38 11.00 -0.23
N PRO A 243 16.14 11.90 0.43
CA PRO A 243 17.54 12.15 0.07
C PRO A 243 18.36 10.86 0.19
N ARG A 244 19.02 10.46 -0.90
CA ARG A 244 19.83 9.22 -0.94
C ARG A 244 21.07 9.26 -0.05
N ASP A 245 21.50 10.45 0.34
CA ASP A 245 22.62 10.70 1.25
C ASP A 245 22.20 10.79 2.73
N TRP A 246 20.90 10.65 3.03
CA TRP A 246 20.41 10.59 4.41
C TRP A 246 20.81 9.25 5.05
N GLU A 247 21.26 9.31 6.31
CA GLU A 247 21.90 8.16 6.97
C GLU A 247 20.97 6.94 7.12
N HIS A 248 19.67 7.17 7.21
CA HIS A 248 18.67 6.13 7.37
C HIS A 248 18.10 5.59 6.05
N TYR A 249 18.46 6.14 4.88
CA TYR A 249 17.92 5.70 3.58
C TYR A 249 18.07 4.17 3.37
N GLY A 250 19.25 3.63 3.68
CA GLY A 250 19.55 2.20 3.52
C GLY A 250 18.63 1.30 4.36
N TRP A 251 18.22 1.76 5.54
CA TRP A 251 17.33 0.99 6.43
C TRP A 251 15.93 0.82 5.80
N TYR A 252 15.37 1.88 5.21
CA TYR A 252 14.09 1.80 4.49
C TYR A 252 14.19 0.97 3.21
N GLU A 253 15.31 1.08 2.49
CA GLU A 253 15.55 0.28 1.28
C GLU A 253 15.62 -1.22 1.60
N ASP A 254 16.29 -1.59 2.70
CA ASP A 254 16.40 -2.98 3.14
C ASP A 254 15.04 -3.54 3.59
N LEU A 255 14.28 -2.79 4.40
CA LEU A 255 12.92 -3.16 4.80
C LEU A 255 12.02 -3.40 3.58
N PHE A 256 12.08 -2.47 2.61
CA PHE A 256 11.33 -2.59 1.36
C PHE A 256 11.71 -3.86 0.56
N LYS A 257 13.01 -4.19 0.48
CA LYS A 257 13.49 -5.41 -0.20
C LYS A 257 13.06 -6.69 0.51
N GLU A 258 13.12 -6.73 1.85
CA GLU A 258 12.68 -7.87 2.65
C GLU A 258 11.20 -8.17 2.43
N MET A 259 10.34 -7.17 2.62
CA MET A 259 8.90 -7.31 2.41
C MET A 259 8.57 -7.66 0.95
N SER A 260 9.25 -7.03 -0.02
CA SER A 260 9.08 -7.36 -1.44
C SER A 260 9.39 -8.83 -1.74
N ALA A 261 10.47 -9.36 -1.18
CA ALA A 261 10.84 -10.76 -1.36
C ALA A 261 9.76 -11.70 -0.81
N ARG A 262 9.26 -11.41 0.40
CA ARG A 262 8.21 -12.20 1.03
C ARG A 262 6.90 -12.16 0.24
N LEU A 263 6.48 -10.98 -0.20
CA LEU A 263 5.22 -10.82 -0.92
C LEU A 263 5.22 -11.57 -2.25
N VAL A 264 6.34 -11.56 -2.98
CA VAL A 264 6.48 -12.35 -4.21
C VAL A 264 6.48 -13.86 -3.94
N GLU A 265 7.13 -14.30 -2.86
CA GLU A 265 7.13 -15.72 -2.44
C GLU A 265 5.71 -16.24 -2.20
N ILE A 266 4.87 -15.45 -1.55
CA ILE A 266 3.50 -15.84 -1.17
C ILE A 266 2.42 -15.41 -2.17
N GLN A 267 2.80 -14.87 -3.34
CA GLN A 267 1.84 -14.44 -4.35
C GLN A 267 1.04 -15.63 -4.90
N PRO A 268 -0.30 -15.62 -4.83
CA PRO A 268 -1.12 -16.68 -5.41
C PRO A 268 -0.92 -16.86 -6.92
N ALA A 269 -1.30 -18.04 -7.41
CA ALA A 269 -1.08 -18.45 -8.80
C ALA A 269 -1.85 -17.60 -9.81
N ASP A 270 -3.01 -17.06 -9.43
CA ASP A 270 -3.81 -16.15 -10.26
C ASP A 270 -3.32 -14.68 -10.24
N GLY A 271 -2.35 -14.36 -9.37
CA GLY A 271 -1.73 -13.04 -9.29
C GLY A 271 -2.27 -12.10 -8.23
N MET A 272 -3.44 -12.38 -7.65
CA MET A 272 -4.05 -11.51 -6.64
C MET A 272 -3.82 -12.06 -5.24
N TRP A 273 -3.30 -11.23 -4.35
CA TRP A 273 -3.22 -11.58 -2.93
C TRP A 273 -4.64 -11.57 -2.34
N ARG A 274 -4.88 -12.49 -1.42
CA ARG A 274 -6.13 -12.55 -0.66
C ARG A 274 -6.03 -11.61 0.54
N VAL A 275 -7.16 -11.34 1.18
CA VAL A 275 -7.19 -10.52 2.39
C VAL A 275 -6.33 -11.06 3.53
N SER A 276 -6.13 -12.38 3.61
CA SER A 276 -5.14 -13.01 4.49
C SER A 276 -3.93 -13.46 3.67
N LEU A 277 -2.74 -13.02 4.05
CA LEU A 277 -1.49 -13.34 3.33
C LEU A 277 -1.01 -14.78 3.58
N LEU A 278 -1.25 -15.32 4.78
CA LEU A 278 -0.78 -16.67 5.16
C LEU A 278 -1.88 -17.73 5.13
N GLU A 279 -3.11 -17.34 4.79
CA GLU A 279 -4.26 -18.23 4.60
C GLU A 279 -5.05 -17.83 3.34
N PRO A 280 -4.42 -17.79 2.15
CA PRO A 280 -5.12 -17.45 0.91
C PRO A 280 -6.18 -18.50 0.54
N GLU A 281 -6.02 -19.75 0.97
CA GLU A 281 -6.93 -20.86 0.68
C GLU A 281 -8.33 -20.69 1.31
N ALA A 282 -8.47 -19.84 2.33
CA ALA A 282 -9.76 -19.55 2.96
C ALA A 282 -10.63 -18.56 2.15
N TRP A 283 -10.13 -18.06 1.01
CA TRP A 283 -10.80 -17.03 0.23
C TRP A 283 -10.84 -17.38 -1.26
N ASP A 284 -12.05 -17.50 -1.78
CA ASP A 284 -12.30 -17.96 -3.15
C ASP A 284 -11.78 -16.99 -4.23
N HIS A 285 -11.59 -15.72 -3.89
CA HIS A 285 -11.12 -14.69 -4.81
C HIS A 285 -10.06 -13.80 -4.14
N GLY A 286 -9.14 -13.29 -4.94
CA GLY A 286 -8.17 -12.28 -4.50
C GLY A 286 -8.82 -10.93 -4.20
N GLU A 287 -8.11 -10.08 -3.49
CA GLU A 287 -8.56 -8.76 -3.07
C GLU A 287 -7.76 -7.65 -3.75
N THR A 288 -8.47 -6.62 -4.21
CA THR A 288 -7.95 -5.62 -5.13
C THR A 288 -7.04 -4.60 -4.47
N SER A 289 -7.38 -4.05 -3.32
CA SER A 289 -6.62 -2.93 -2.73
C SER A 289 -5.22 -3.34 -2.29
N GLY A 290 -5.08 -4.45 -1.56
CA GLY A 290 -3.76 -4.99 -1.19
C GLY A 290 -2.92 -5.32 -2.43
N THR A 291 -3.52 -6.01 -3.40
CA THR A 291 -2.88 -6.33 -4.69
C THR A 291 -2.44 -5.09 -5.45
N GLY A 292 -3.24 -4.02 -5.46
CA GLY A 292 -2.92 -2.72 -6.07
C GLY A 292 -1.67 -2.10 -5.45
N PHE A 293 -1.61 -2.00 -4.13
CA PHE A 293 -0.43 -1.46 -3.44
C PHE A 293 0.84 -2.28 -3.68
N TYR A 294 0.75 -3.62 -3.66
CA TYR A 294 1.91 -4.45 -3.97
C TYR A 294 2.35 -4.30 -5.42
N THR A 295 1.39 -4.23 -6.35
CA THR A 295 1.70 -4.03 -7.78
C THR A 295 2.41 -2.70 -7.98
N PHE A 296 1.91 -1.62 -7.36
CA PHE A 296 2.56 -0.30 -7.34
C PHE A 296 3.99 -0.39 -6.80
N ALA A 297 4.15 -0.88 -5.57
CA ALA A 297 5.42 -0.89 -4.87
C ALA A 297 6.47 -1.75 -5.60
N LEU A 298 6.10 -2.97 -6.00
CA LEU A 298 7.00 -3.87 -6.74
C LEU A 298 7.36 -3.31 -8.12
N ALA A 299 6.41 -2.70 -8.84
CA ALA A 299 6.68 -2.04 -10.12
C ALA A 299 7.64 -0.86 -9.94
N TRP A 300 7.39 0.00 -8.95
CA TRP A 300 8.25 1.11 -8.58
C TRP A 300 9.68 0.64 -8.29
N GLY A 301 9.83 -0.41 -7.46
CA GLY A 301 11.14 -0.95 -7.10
C GLY A 301 11.91 -1.51 -8.30
N VAL A 302 11.21 -2.13 -9.26
CA VAL A 302 11.81 -2.60 -10.52
C VAL A 302 12.21 -1.41 -11.41
N ASN A 303 11.36 -0.40 -11.53
CA ASN A 303 11.62 0.78 -12.36
C ASN A 303 12.81 1.61 -11.86
N ASN A 304 13.00 1.65 -10.54
CA ASN A 304 14.06 2.41 -9.87
C ASN A 304 15.34 1.61 -9.59
N GLY A 305 15.41 0.35 -10.04
CA GLY A 305 16.60 -0.49 -9.87
C GLY A 305 16.83 -1.00 -8.45
N VAL A 306 15.87 -0.81 -7.54
CA VAL A 306 15.90 -1.33 -6.17
C VAL A 306 15.63 -2.84 -6.16
N LEU A 307 14.80 -3.32 -7.09
CA LEU A 307 14.43 -4.72 -7.25
C LEU A 307 14.86 -5.28 -8.61
N ASP A 308 15.35 -6.52 -8.62
CA ASP A 308 15.73 -7.20 -9.86
C ASP A 308 14.53 -7.45 -10.78
N LYS A 309 14.63 -6.95 -12.02
CA LYS A 309 13.54 -7.05 -13.00
C LYS A 309 13.17 -8.50 -13.36
N ALA A 310 14.13 -9.40 -13.42
CA ALA A 310 13.88 -10.79 -13.80
C ALA A 310 13.13 -11.56 -12.70
N LYS A 311 13.49 -11.31 -11.43
CA LYS A 311 12.87 -11.91 -10.25
C LYS A 311 11.49 -11.33 -9.96
N TYR A 312 11.34 -10.01 -9.94
CA TYR A 312 10.11 -9.35 -9.47
C TYR A 312 9.14 -8.98 -10.59
N GLY A 313 9.65 -8.70 -11.80
CA GLY A 313 8.83 -8.30 -12.94
C GLY A 313 7.67 -9.25 -13.27
N PRO A 314 7.87 -10.59 -13.33
CA PRO A 314 6.79 -11.54 -13.58
C PRO A 314 5.61 -11.45 -12.59
N ALA A 315 5.90 -11.22 -11.30
CA ALA A 315 4.87 -11.09 -10.26
C ALA A 315 4.00 -9.85 -10.51
N VAL A 316 4.63 -8.73 -10.87
CA VAL A 316 3.94 -7.48 -11.21
C VAL A 316 3.01 -7.66 -12.41
N ARG A 317 3.48 -8.28 -13.51
CA ARG A 317 2.62 -8.44 -14.72
C ARG A 317 1.41 -9.32 -14.45
N LYS A 318 1.61 -10.37 -13.64
CA LYS A 318 0.54 -11.29 -13.25
C LYS A 318 -0.52 -10.56 -12.41
N ALA A 319 -0.10 -9.78 -11.41
CA ALA A 319 -0.99 -8.99 -10.58
C ALA A 319 -1.73 -7.91 -11.38
N TRP A 320 -1.01 -7.13 -12.21
CA TRP A 320 -1.62 -6.12 -13.06
C TRP A 320 -2.65 -6.70 -14.01
N LYS A 321 -2.35 -7.81 -14.67
CA LYS A 321 -3.31 -8.48 -15.55
C LYS A 321 -4.60 -8.83 -14.80
N ALA A 322 -4.50 -9.38 -13.59
CA ALA A 322 -5.69 -9.70 -12.78
C ALA A 322 -6.45 -8.43 -12.34
N LEU A 323 -5.74 -7.35 -12.01
CA LEU A 323 -6.35 -6.04 -11.71
C LEU A 323 -7.11 -5.46 -12.93
N GLU A 324 -6.58 -5.60 -14.15
CA GLU A 324 -7.29 -5.16 -15.36
C GLU A 324 -8.60 -5.93 -15.60
N GLU A 325 -8.65 -7.20 -15.18
CA GLU A 325 -9.78 -8.11 -15.36
C GLU A 325 -10.91 -7.89 -14.33
N ILE A 326 -10.60 -7.36 -13.13
CA ILE A 326 -11.63 -7.03 -12.12
C ILE A 326 -12.35 -5.71 -12.38
N GLN A 327 -11.81 -4.85 -13.25
CA GLN A 327 -12.43 -3.56 -13.55
C GLN A 327 -13.62 -3.78 -14.49
N GLN A 328 -14.79 -3.29 -14.09
CA GLN A 328 -15.99 -3.39 -14.92
C GLN A 328 -15.92 -2.44 -16.14
N ALA A 329 -16.84 -2.62 -17.08
CA ALA A 329 -16.85 -1.89 -18.35
C ALA A 329 -17.07 -0.36 -18.19
N ASP A 330 -17.74 0.05 -17.11
CA ASP A 330 -17.98 1.46 -16.77
C ASP A 330 -16.83 2.12 -15.99
N GLY A 331 -15.76 1.37 -15.71
CA GLY A 331 -14.59 1.86 -14.97
C GLY A 331 -14.54 1.45 -13.51
N LYS A 332 -15.62 0.88 -12.94
CA LYS A 332 -15.68 0.45 -11.53
C LYS A 332 -14.58 -0.54 -11.18
N VAL A 333 -13.79 -0.21 -10.15
CA VAL A 333 -12.78 -1.10 -9.57
C VAL A 333 -13.43 -1.92 -8.45
N THR A 334 -13.54 -3.24 -8.66
CA THR A 334 -14.29 -4.16 -7.78
C THR A 334 -13.38 -5.06 -6.96
N TRP A 335 -13.95 -6.00 -6.19
CA TRP A 335 -13.23 -6.92 -5.29
C TRP A 335 -12.38 -6.18 -4.25
N VAL A 336 -12.84 -5.00 -3.84
CA VAL A 336 -12.20 -4.21 -2.80
C VAL A 336 -12.83 -4.57 -1.46
N GLN A 337 -12.04 -5.04 -0.50
CA GLN A 337 -12.52 -5.24 0.86
C GLN A 337 -12.86 -3.87 1.47
N ASN A 338 -14.06 -3.71 2.02
CA ASN A 338 -14.50 -2.50 2.74
C ASN A 338 -13.58 -2.14 3.92
N ILE A 339 -13.75 -0.93 4.46
CA ILE A 339 -13.00 -0.43 5.63
C ILE A 339 -12.96 -1.48 6.75
N GLY A 340 -11.76 -1.71 7.30
CA GLY A 340 -11.52 -2.75 8.30
C GLY A 340 -10.10 -2.71 8.83
N TYR A 341 -9.80 -3.62 9.76
CA TYR A 341 -8.52 -3.74 10.45
C TYR A 341 -7.98 -5.19 10.42
N ASP A 342 -8.67 -6.09 9.72
CA ASP A 342 -8.40 -7.52 9.68
C ASP A 342 -8.91 -8.13 8.36
N PRO A 343 -8.54 -9.37 8.02
CA PRO A 343 -9.07 -10.05 6.83
C PRO A 343 -10.60 -10.21 6.88
N LYS A 344 -11.29 -9.68 5.86
CA LYS A 344 -12.75 -9.80 5.68
C LYS A 344 -13.10 -10.01 4.19
N PRO A 345 -14.28 -10.60 3.87
CA PRO A 345 -14.65 -10.84 2.49
C PRO A 345 -14.74 -9.54 1.65
N ALA A 346 -14.42 -9.68 0.37
CA ALA A 346 -14.78 -8.74 -0.70
C ALA A 346 -15.71 -9.45 -1.70
N SER A 347 -16.34 -8.70 -2.61
CA SER A 347 -17.21 -9.26 -3.64
C SER A 347 -17.00 -8.58 -4.99
N ALA A 348 -17.54 -9.19 -6.05
CA ALA A 348 -17.56 -8.60 -7.39
C ALA A 348 -18.26 -7.24 -7.48
N GLU A 349 -19.00 -6.84 -6.44
CA GLU A 349 -19.69 -5.56 -6.37
C GLU A 349 -19.08 -4.58 -5.38
N SER A 350 -18.18 -5.01 -4.49
CA SER A 350 -17.60 -4.16 -3.47
C SER A 350 -16.48 -3.30 -4.04
N TRP A 351 -16.53 -2.00 -3.72
CA TRP A 351 -15.63 -0.96 -4.20
C TRP A 351 -15.40 0.05 -3.06
N GLN A 352 -14.27 0.76 -3.11
CA GLN A 352 -13.93 1.88 -2.24
C GLN A 352 -13.00 2.85 -2.98
N ASN A 353 -13.06 4.13 -2.64
CA ASN A 353 -12.17 5.17 -3.18
C ASN A 353 -10.68 4.81 -3.02
N PHE A 354 -10.25 4.33 -1.85
CA PHE A 354 -8.86 3.88 -1.66
C PHE A 354 -8.49 2.65 -2.49
N GLY A 355 -9.45 1.81 -2.89
CA GLY A 355 -9.22 0.70 -3.82
C GLY A 355 -8.96 1.20 -5.24
N THR A 356 -9.73 2.20 -5.68
CA THR A 356 -9.44 2.95 -6.92
C THR A 356 -8.07 3.63 -6.84
N GLY A 357 -7.74 4.26 -5.71
CA GLY A 357 -6.42 4.84 -5.45
C GLY A 357 -5.29 3.83 -5.66
N ALA A 358 -5.38 2.66 -5.04
CA ALA A 358 -4.40 1.58 -5.20
C ALA A 358 -4.28 1.09 -6.66
N PHE A 359 -5.40 1.02 -7.39
CA PHE A 359 -5.41 0.68 -8.81
C PHE A 359 -4.70 1.73 -9.67
N LEU A 360 -4.95 3.02 -9.41
CA LEU A 360 -4.28 4.14 -10.09
C LEU A 360 -2.77 4.14 -9.80
N MET A 361 -2.38 3.92 -8.54
CA MET A 361 -0.98 3.76 -8.16
C MET A 361 -0.33 2.61 -8.94
N ALA A 362 -0.96 1.43 -8.99
CA ALA A 362 -0.45 0.28 -9.73
C ALA A 362 -0.24 0.62 -11.22
N GLY A 363 -1.26 1.19 -11.86
CA GLY A 363 -1.18 1.59 -13.26
C GLY A 363 -0.07 2.61 -13.53
N SER A 364 0.12 3.57 -12.63
CA SER A 364 1.12 4.63 -12.74
C SER A 364 2.57 4.12 -12.85
N GLU A 365 2.88 2.98 -12.24
CA GLU A 365 4.21 2.38 -12.31
C GLU A 365 4.31 1.29 -13.38
N VAL A 366 3.21 0.55 -13.60
CA VAL A 366 3.14 -0.46 -14.67
C VAL A 366 3.35 0.16 -16.05
N LEU A 367 2.81 1.35 -16.31
CA LEU A 367 3.01 2.04 -17.60
C LEU A 367 4.48 2.39 -17.89
N LYS A 368 5.31 2.49 -16.84
CA LYS A 368 6.74 2.80 -16.94
C LYS A 368 7.61 1.55 -17.13
N MET A 369 7.06 0.36 -16.88
CA MET A 369 7.80 -0.90 -17.00
C MET A 369 8.16 -1.21 -18.45
N LYS A 370 9.45 -1.43 -18.70
CA LYS A 370 10.00 -1.77 -20.03
C LYS A 370 10.07 -3.27 -20.29
#